data_AF-A0A9P0CE31-F1
#
_entry.id   AF-A0A9P0CE31-F1
#
_cell.length_a   1.000
_cell.length_b   1.000
_cell.length_c   1.000
_cell.angle_alpha   90.00
_cell.angle_beta   90.00
_cell.angle_gamma   90.00
#
_symmetry.space_group_name_H-M   'P 1'
#
loop_
_entity.id
_entity.type
_entity.pdbx_description
1 polymer ?
#
loop_
_entity_poly.entity_id
_entity_poly.type
_entity_poly.pdbx_seq_one_letter_code
_entity_poly.pdbx_strand_id
1 'polypeptide(L)'
;MFEKQDLVQCAEVFKNSNSTPQEVITYGIRFLLSMYGAPKKTTCLDKFRYACFVKNTRNEKQVQLACLPPTSAAAHQYLLRIYYKVQVWLGYQLDPKDWGWKLVDNALKPVQTAQHNFFQLQKGM
;
A
#
# COMPACT_ATOMS: atom_id res chain seq x y z
N MET A 1 -21.39 -1.45 -0.41
CA MET A 1 -20.25 -0.72 0.17
C MET A 1 -19.37 -1.74 0.88
N PHE A 2 -18.17 -1.39 1.36
CA PHE A 2 -17.45 -2.29 2.27
C PHE A 2 -18.20 -2.34 3.61
N GLU A 3 -18.22 -3.52 4.22
CA GLU A 3 -18.83 -3.76 5.53
C GLU A 3 -17.75 -3.89 6.61
N LYS A 4 -18.12 -3.74 7.87
CA LYS A 4 -17.19 -3.89 9.01
C LYS A 4 -16.43 -5.22 8.95
N GLN A 5 -17.12 -6.30 8.57
CA GLN A 5 -16.51 -7.63 8.46
C GLN A 5 -15.45 -7.71 7.35
N ASP A 6 -15.63 -7.00 6.24
CA ASP A 6 -14.61 -6.92 5.18
C ASP A 6 -13.31 -6.30 5.72
N LEU A 7 -13.43 -5.24 6.53
CA LEU A 7 -12.29 -4.54 7.12
C LEU A 7 -11.58 -5.38 8.17
N VAL A 8 -12.34 -6.10 9.01
CA VAL A 8 -11.79 -7.05 9.98
C VAL A 8 -10.98 -8.12 9.25
N GLN A 9 -11.54 -8.74 8.20
CA GLN A 9 -10.83 -9.75 7.41
C GLN A 9 -9.52 -9.19 6.80
N CYS A 10 -9.54 -7.96 6.30
CA CYS A 10 -8.32 -7.34 5.77
C CYS A 10 -7.26 -7.12 6.86
N ALA A 11 -7.68 -6.75 8.08
CA ALA A 11 -6.79 -6.51 9.19
C ALA A 11 -6.20 -7.80 9.79
N GLU A 12 -6.92 -8.93 9.74
CA GLU A 12 -6.44 -10.23 10.24
C GLU A 12 -5.11 -10.67 9.59
N VAL A 13 -4.94 -10.38 8.30
CA VAL A 13 -3.71 -10.69 7.54
C VAL A 13 -2.48 -10.02 8.15
N PHE A 14 -2.64 -8.86 8.79
CA PHE A 14 -1.52 -8.18 9.43
C PHE A 14 -1.09 -8.80 10.76
N LYS A 15 -1.98 -9.59 11.39
CA LYS A 15 -1.70 -10.29 12.64
C LYS A 15 -1.12 -11.69 12.44
N ASN A 16 -1.39 -12.32 11.28
CA ASN A 16 -0.90 -13.65 10.97
C ASN A 16 0.59 -13.61 10.55
N SER A 17 1.46 -14.25 11.30
CA SER A 17 2.91 -14.29 11.03
C SER A 17 3.30 -15.03 9.75
N ASN A 18 2.41 -15.89 9.24
CA ASN A 18 2.63 -16.67 8.03
C ASN A 18 2.12 -15.96 6.77
N SER A 19 1.62 -14.73 6.88
CA SER A 19 1.12 -14.00 5.73
C SER A 19 2.25 -13.62 4.79
N THR A 20 2.02 -13.84 3.51
CA THR A 20 2.95 -13.50 2.44
C THR A 20 2.89 -12.01 2.10
N PRO A 21 3.96 -11.42 1.54
CA PRO A 21 3.93 -10.04 1.03
C PRO A 21 2.78 -9.76 0.07
N GLN A 22 2.44 -10.72 -0.81
CA GLN A 22 1.34 -10.62 -1.77
C GLN A 22 -0.02 -10.51 -1.06
N GLU A 23 -0.26 -11.30 -0.02
CA GLU A 23 -1.50 -11.24 0.76
C GLU A 23 -1.62 -9.93 1.51
N VAL A 24 -0.55 -9.51 2.20
CA VAL A 24 -0.47 -8.22 2.91
C VAL A 24 -0.82 -7.06 1.98
N ILE A 25 -0.23 -7.05 0.78
CA ILE A 25 -0.53 -6.03 -0.22
C ILE A 25 -1.98 -6.13 -0.68
N THR A 26 -2.47 -7.33 -1.02
CA THR A 26 -3.82 -7.54 -1.55
C THR A 26 -4.89 -7.07 -0.57
N TYR A 27 -4.83 -7.53 0.68
CA TYR A 27 -5.80 -7.18 1.71
C TYR A 27 -5.60 -5.75 2.22
N GLY A 28 -4.36 -5.26 2.28
CA GLY A 28 -4.06 -3.87 2.59
C GLY A 28 -4.60 -2.88 1.55
N ILE A 29 -4.50 -3.20 0.25
CA ILE A 29 -5.09 -2.38 -0.82
C ILE A 29 -6.62 -2.39 -0.72
N ARG A 30 -7.24 -3.53 -0.43
CA ARG A 30 -8.68 -3.63 -0.19
C ARG A 30 -9.11 -2.75 1.00
N PHE A 31 -8.32 -2.74 2.08
CA PHE A 31 -8.54 -1.86 3.22
C PHE A 31 -8.43 -0.38 2.84
N LEU A 32 -7.38 0.01 2.11
CA LEU A 32 -7.20 1.39 1.64
C LEU A 32 -8.35 1.83 0.73
N LEU A 33 -8.77 1.00 -0.22
CA LEU A 33 -9.91 1.27 -1.09
C LEU A 33 -11.18 1.54 -0.28
N SER A 34 -11.43 0.76 0.78
CA SER A 34 -12.53 1.03 1.70
C SER A 34 -12.39 2.36 2.43
N MET A 35 -11.20 2.68 2.94
CA MET A 35 -10.93 3.95 3.66
C MET A 35 -11.20 5.18 2.80
N TYR A 36 -10.93 5.11 1.50
CA TYR A 36 -11.20 6.19 0.54
C TYR A 36 -12.60 6.10 -0.10
N GLY A 37 -13.50 5.24 0.42
CA GLY A 37 -14.89 5.16 -0.02
C GLY A 37 -15.09 4.52 -1.40
N ALA A 38 -14.19 3.65 -1.83
CA ALA A 38 -14.33 2.96 -3.11
C ALA A 38 -15.51 1.97 -3.10
N PRO A 39 -16.16 1.74 -4.25
CA PRO A 39 -17.08 0.62 -4.40
C PRO A 39 -16.39 -0.72 -4.11
N LYS A 40 -17.11 -1.68 -3.52
CA LYS A 40 -16.57 -3.01 -3.14
C LYS A 40 -15.97 -3.80 -4.31
N LYS A 41 -16.47 -3.57 -5.53
CA LYS A 41 -15.97 -4.19 -6.77
C LYS A 41 -14.65 -3.59 -7.28
N THR A 42 -14.21 -2.47 -6.73
CA THR A 42 -12.95 -1.83 -7.12
C THR A 42 -11.79 -2.63 -6.54
N THR A 43 -10.85 -3.01 -7.40
CA THR A 43 -9.65 -3.77 -7.01
C THR A 43 -8.35 -3.04 -7.35
N CYS A 44 -8.40 -2.05 -8.24
CA CYS A 44 -7.23 -1.29 -8.70
C CYS A 44 -7.18 0.10 -8.04
N LEU A 45 -6.18 0.30 -7.17
CA LEU A 45 -5.99 1.55 -6.44
C LEU A 45 -5.68 2.73 -7.37
N ASP A 46 -4.84 2.55 -8.38
CA ASP A 46 -4.46 3.65 -9.30
C ASP A 46 -5.64 4.10 -10.15
N LYS A 47 -6.45 3.17 -10.66
CA LYS A 47 -7.69 3.49 -11.39
C LYS A 47 -8.66 4.26 -10.51
N PHE A 48 -8.78 3.88 -9.24
CA PHE A 48 -9.63 4.61 -8.29
C PHE A 48 -9.07 5.99 -7.95
N ARG A 49 -7.76 6.10 -7.72
CA ARG A 49 -7.07 7.39 -7.51
C ARG A 49 -7.30 8.35 -8.67
N TYR A 50 -7.21 7.87 -9.91
CA TYR A 50 -7.52 8.67 -11.10
C TYR A 50 -8.99 9.11 -11.13
N ALA A 51 -9.94 8.23 -10.84
CA ALA A 51 -11.36 8.59 -10.75
C ALA A 51 -11.62 9.65 -9.66
N CYS A 52 -10.96 9.55 -8.50
CA CYS A 52 -11.00 10.58 -7.46
C CYS A 52 -10.43 11.91 -7.97
N PHE A 53 -9.31 11.89 -8.70
CA PHE A 53 -8.73 13.10 -9.28
C PHE A 53 -9.68 13.79 -10.25
N VAL A 54 -10.22 13.06 -11.24
CA VAL A 54 -11.18 13.59 -12.21
C VAL A 54 -12.44 14.14 -11.53
N LYS A 55 -12.90 13.49 -10.45
CA LYS A 55 -14.05 14.00 -9.67
C LYS A 55 -13.72 15.31 -8.95
N ASN A 56 -12.51 15.44 -8.40
CA ASN A 56 -12.09 16.64 -7.67
C ASN A 56 -11.84 17.85 -8.60
N THR A 57 -11.45 17.63 -9.86
CA THR A 57 -11.17 18.72 -10.83
C THR A 57 -12.43 19.32 -11.46
N ARG A 58 -13.60 18.69 -11.32
CA ARG A 58 -14.85 19.13 -11.99
C ARG A 58 -15.49 20.40 -11.42
N ASN A 59 -15.16 20.79 -10.21
CA ASN A 59 -15.93 21.81 -9.47
C ASN A 59 -15.28 23.21 -9.47
N GLU A 60 -14.31 23.49 -10.36
CA GLU A 60 -13.51 24.75 -10.46
C GLU A 60 -12.78 25.19 -9.18
N LYS A 61 -12.92 24.43 -8.08
CA LYS A 61 -12.19 24.59 -6.84
C LYS A 61 -10.80 23.99 -6.98
N GLN A 62 -9.85 24.57 -6.24
CA GLN A 62 -8.49 24.02 -6.14
C GLN A 62 -8.55 22.54 -5.76
N VAL A 63 -7.87 21.71 -6.55
CA VAL A 63 -7.85 20.26 -6.35
C VAL A 63 -7.23 19.95 -4.99
N GLN A 64 -8.00 19.36 -4.08
CA GLN A 64 -7.50 18.89 -2.79
C GLN A 64 -6.73 17.58 -2.99
N LEU A 65 -5.45 17.68 -3.35
CA LEU A 65 -4.59 16.51 -3.59
C LEU A 65 -4.47 15.58 -2.38
N ALA A 66 -4.63 16.12 -1.16
CA ALA A 66 -4.62 15.36 0.09
C ALA A 66 -5.78 14.34 0.19
N CYS A 67 -6.87 14.55 -0.55
CA CYS A 67 -8.03 13.64 -0.57
C CYS A 67 -7.84 12.46 -1.53
N LEU A 68 -6.72 12.38 -2.25
CA LEU A 68 -6.45 11.28 -3.17
C LEU A 68 -5.91 10.05 -2.42
N PRO A 69 -6.40 8.83 -2.75
CA PRO A 69 -5.78 7.59 -2.29
C PRO A 69 -4.31 7.52 -2.72
N PRO A 70 -3.36 6.96 -1.94
CA PRO A 70 -1.96 6.87 -2.36
C PRO A 70 -1.79 6.14 -3.71
N THR A 71 -0.65 6.32 -4.36
CA THR A 71 -0.30 5.49 -5.54
C THR A 71 -0.09 4.04 -5.11
N SER A 72 -0.33 3.08 -6.00
CA SER A 72 -0.10 1.64 -5.73
C SER A 72 1.31 1.37 -5.21
N ALA A 73 2.33 1.92 -5.87
CA ALA A 73 3.73 1.76 -5.45
C ALA A 73 3.98 2.26 -4.02
N ALA A 74 3.42 3.42 -3.65
CA ALA A 74 3.57 3.97 -2.30
C ALA A 74 2.80 3.14 -1.28
N ALA A 75 1.59 2.70 -1.62
CA ALA A 75 0.78 1.83 -0.80
C ALA A 75 1.47 0.49 -0.54
N HIS A 76 2.03 -0.17 -1.56
CA HIS A 76 2.71 -1.47 -1.40
C HIS A 76 3.84 -1.36 -0.37
N GLN A 77 4.73 -0.38 -0.55
CA GLN A 77 5.85 -0.17 0.37
C GLN A 77 5.38 0.18 1.79
N TYR A 78 4.32 0.98 1.91
CA TYR A 78 3.74 1.31 3.21
C TYR A 78 3.16 0.08 3.91
N LEU A 79 2.38 -0.74 3.20
CA LEU A 79 1.72 -1.92 3.75
C LEU A 79 2.73 -2.96 4.24
N LEU A 80 3.82 -3.20 3.48
CA LEU A 80 4.90 -4.09 3.92
C LEU A 80 5.54 -3.62 5.23
N ARG A 81 5.82 -2.31 5.36
CA ARG A 81 6.38 -1.75 6.60
C ARG A 81 5.43 -1.82 7.77
N ILE A 82 4.12 -1.63 7.53
CA ILE A 82 3.11 -1.78 8.58
C ILE A 82 3.05 -3.23 9.05
N TYR A 83 3.06 -4.20 8.13
CA TYR A 83 3.12 -5.61 8.49
C TYR A 83 4.33 -5.92 9.37
N TYR A 84 5.53 -5.52 8.96
CA TYR A 84 6.74 -5.68 9.77
C TYR A 84 6.57 -5.12 11.18
N LYS A 85 6.08 -3.88 11.31
CA LYS A 85 5.87 -3.25 12.62
C LYS A 85 4.88 -4.01 13.49
N VAL A 86 3.76 -4.45 12.92
CA VAL A 86 2.74 -5.23 13.64
C VAL A 86 3.34 -6.55 14.12
N GLN A 87 4.08 -7.26 13.27
CA GLN A 87 4.71 -8.53 13.62
C GLN A 87 5.77 -8.37 14.73
N VAL A 88 6.59 -7.32 14.67
CA VAL A 88 7.54 -6.97 15.74
C VAL A 88 6.82 -6.68 17.06
N TRP A 89 5.70 -5.94 17.03
CA TRP A 89 4.89 -5.68 18.23
C TRP A 89 4.27 -6.95 18.82
N LEU A 90 4.00 -7.95 18.00
CA LEU A 90 3.51 -9.26 18.42
C LEU A 90 4.63 -10.21 18.89
N GLY A 91 5.90 -9.78 18.84
CA GLY A 91 7.04 -10.55 19.31
C GLY A 91 7.72 -11.42 18.24
N TYR A 92 7.31 -11.33 16.98
CA TYR A 92 7.96 -12.06 15.88
C TYR A 92 9.22 -11.34 15.38
N GLN A 93 10.20 -12.15 14.96
CA GLN A 93 11.44 -11.67 14.35
C GLN A 93 11.38 -11.90 12.84
N LEU A 94 11.35 -10.82 12.07
CA LEU A 94 11.37 -10.83 10.61
C LEU A 94 12.62 -10.10 10.11
N ASP A 95 13.14 -10.47 8.95
CA ASP A 95 14.17 -9.66 8.29
C ASP A 95 13.52 -8.39 7.72
N PRO A 96 13.83 -7.19 8.22
CA PRO A 96 13.23 -5.95 7.73
C PRO A 96 13.44 -5.72 6.23
N LYS A 97 14.50 -6.29 5.63
CA LYS A 97 14.78 -6.15 4.18
C LYS A 97 13.72 -6.79 3.30
N ASP A 98 13.02 -7.81 3.80
CA ASP A 98 11.92 -8.46 3.09
C ASP A 98 10.61 -7.63 3.18
N TRP A 99 10.57 -6.61 4.05
CA TRP A 99 9.35 -5.90 4.42
C TRP A 99 9.46 -4.38 4.25
N GLY A 100 10.02 -3.94 3.12
CA GLY A 100 10.00 -2.54 2.71
C GLY A 100 11.04 -1.65 3.43
N TRP A 101 12.08 -2.26 3.99
CA TRP A 101 13.27 -1.59 4.51
C TRP A 101 14.51 -1.98 3.70
N LYS A 102 15.55 -1.16 3.77
CA LYS A 102 16.87 -1.45 3.21
C LYS A 102 17.94 -1.02 4.21
N LEU A 103 19.04 -1.75 4.26
CA LEU A 103 20.19 -1.38 5.07
C LEU A 103 21.08 -0.43 4.25
N VAL A 104 21.30 0.78 4.77
CA VAL A 104 22.16 1.80 4.13
C VAL A 104 22.98 2.46 5.25
N ASP A 105 24.30 2.41 5.15
CA ASP A 105 25.23 2.95 6.16
C ASP A 105 24.95 2.37 7.57
N ASN A 106 24.71 1.06 7.66
CA ASN A 106 24.31 0.36 8.90
C ASN A 106 23.00 0.85 9.54
N ALA A 107 22.20 1.66 8.84
CA ALA A 107 20.90 2.11 9.30
C ALA A 107 19.77 1.52 8.42
N LEU A 108 18.67 1.12 9.05
CA LEU A 108 17.46 0.74 8.34
C LEU A 108 16.78 2.00 7.79
N LYS A 109 16.76 2.14 6.47
CA LYS A 109 16.05 3.20 5.76
C LYS A 109 14.84 2.62 5.03
N PRO A 110 13.69 3.31 5.00
CA PRO A 110 12.55 2.86 4.21
C PRO A 110 12.93 2.71 2.74
N VAL A 111 12.44 1.65 2.09
CA VAL A 111 12.46 1.58 0.63
C VAL A 111 11.49 2.63 0.12
N GLN A 112 12.05 3.65 -0.54
CA GLN A 112 11.28 4.66 -1.25
C GLN A 112 10.71 4.06 -2.53
N THR A 113 9.62 4.63 -3.01
CA THR A 113 9.05 4.29 -4.32
C THR A 113 10.03 4.67 -5.42
N ALA A 114 10.91 3.74 -5.79
CA ALA A 114 11.47 3.76 -7.12
C ALA A 114 10.31 3.45 -8.08
N GLN A 115 10.15 4.27 -9.12
CA GLN A 115 9.28 3.91 -10.24
C GLN A 115 9.59 2.46 -10.62
N HIS A 116 8.54 1.64 -10.69
CA HIS A 116 8.62 0.29 -11.22
C HIS A 116 9.41 0.33 -12.53
N ASN A 117 10.63 -0.24 -12.52
CA ASN A 117 11.42 -0.61 -13.70
C ASN A 117 11.88 0.46 -14.71
N PHE A 118 12.28 1.69 -14.33
CA PHE A 118 13.00 2.53 -15.32
C PHE A 118 14.48 2.14 -15.53
N PHE A 119 15.12 1.47 -14.56
CA PHE A 119 16.54 1.09 -14.65
C PHE A 119 16.80 -0.34 -15.11
N GLN A 120 15.78 -1.19 -15.23
CA GLN A 120 15.93 -2.58 -15.73
C GLN A 120 15.64 -2.72 -17.23
N LEU A 121 15.16 -1.66 -17.90
CA LEU A 121 14.92 -1.66 -19.36
C LEU A 121 16.05 -1.00 -20.18
N GLN A 122 17.08 -0.44 -19.53
CA GLN A 122 18.27 0.09 -20.23
C GLN A 122 19.51 -0.81 -20.14
N LYS A 123 19.41 -1.99 -19.53
CA LYS A 123 20.49 -3.00 -19.51
C LYS A 123 20.22 -4.19 -20.44
N GLY A 124 19.38 -4.00 -21.45
CA GLY A 124 18.98 -5.03 -22.40
C GLY A 124 18.79 -4.51 -23.83
N MET A 125 19.52 -3.46 -24.22
CA MET A 125 19.63 -3.01 -25.61
C MET A 125 21.08 -2.62 -25.91
#